data_AF-S3INB6-F1
#
_entry.id   AF-S3INB6-F1
#
_cell.length_a   1.000
_cell.length_b   1.000
_cell.length_c   1.000
_cell.angle_alpha   90.00
_cell.angle_beta   90.00
_cell.angle_gamma   90.00
#
_symmetry.space_group_name_H-M   'P 1'
#
loop_
_entity.id
_entity.type
_entity.pdbx_description
1 polymer ?
#
loop_
_entity_poly.entity_id
_entity_poly.type
_entity_poly.pdbx_seq_one_letter_code
_entity_poly.pdbx_strand_id
1 'polypeptide(L)'
;MALRFASIAATATATRTTRCSIFASIAGASPRRGSYSSSSEVVSHPVCGVYNAPPTYPAESLVSETEFTHEHWMRHALTLAQRAWDEGEVPVGAVLVHNNQVIGEGWNRPIGRHDPTAHAEIMALRQGGLVLQNYRLLDTTLYVTLEPCVMCAGAMVHSRIGRLVFGARDAKTGAIGSLMDVLGHPGMNHQVEVTEGVLASECSAMLSDFFRARRLEKKALKEKDRKAE
;
A
#
# COMPACT_ATOMS: atom_id res chain seq x y z
N MET A 1 43.06 -14.62 -41.61
CA MET A 1 43.35 -13.18 -41.46
C MET A 1 42.70 -12.73 -40.16
N ALA A 2 43.46 -12.80 -39.08
CA ALA A 2 43.01 -12.57 -37.71
C ALA A 2 43.14 -11.08 -37.36
N LEU A 3 42.12 -10.50 -36.75
CA LEU A 3 42.24 -9.22 -36.04
C LEU A 3 41.80 -9.42 -34.61
N ARG A 4 42.82 -9.57 -33.75
CA ARG A 4 42.78 -9.44 -32.30
C ARG A 4 42.64 -7.95 -31.98
N PHE A 5 41.73 -7.58 -31.09
CA PHE A 5 41.89 -6.38 -30.28
C PHE A 5 41.77 -6.74 -28.81
N ALA A 6 42.72 -6.17 -28.06
CA ALA A 6 43.19 -6.66 -26.78
C ALA A 6 42.37 -6.12 -25.61
N SER A 7 42.26 -6.98 -24.61
CA SER A 7 41.92 -6.67 -23.22
C SER A 7 42.85 -5.60 -22.67
N ILE A 8 42.27 -4.57 -22.04
CA ILE A 8 42.99 -3.69 -21.10
C ILE A 8 42.32 -3.86 -19.75
N ALA A 9 42.96 -4.68 -18.91
CA ALA A 9 42.78 -4.65 -17.47
C ALA A 9 43.52 -3.42 -16.91
N ALA A 10 42.83 -2.58 -16.15
CA ALA A 10 43.46 -1.54 -15.35
C ALA A 10 43.21 -1.81 -13.86
N THR A 11 44.33 -1.93 -13.17
CA THR A 11 44.57 -2.31 -11.79
C THR A 11 43.96 -1.36 -10.75
N ALA A 12 43.39 -1.97 -9.70
CA ALA A 12 43.03 -1.32 -8.45
C ALA A 12 44.28 -0.75 -7.74
N THR A 13 44.18 0.49 -7.27
CA THR A 13 45.08 1.04 -6.24
C THR A 13 44.25 1.68 -5.15
N ALA A 14 44.40 1.12 -3.95
CA ALA A 14 43.80 1.62 -2.72
C ALA A 14 44.50 2.90 -2.27
N THR A 15 43.75 3.93 -1.94
CA THR A 15 44.20 5.00 -1.05
C THR A 15 43.20 5.19 0.08
N ARG A 16 43.77 5.29 1.28
CA ARG A 16 43.17 5.22 2.61
C ARG A 16 43.01 6.67 3.12
N THR A 17 42.19 6.83 4.16
CA THR A 17 42.04 8.03 5.03
C THR A 17 41.09 9.10 4.46
N THR A 18 40.13 9.68 5.20
CA THR A 18 39.92 9.84 6.64
C THR A 18 38.42 9.81 6.98
N ARG A 19 38.08 9.15 8.11
CA ARG A 19 36.78 9.25 8.79
C ARG A 19 36.60 10.67 9.34
N CYS A 20 35.49 11.33 9.04
CA CYS A 20 35.03 12.49 9.80
C CYS A 20 33.87 12.04 10.70
N SER A 21 34.22 11.65 11.92
CA SER A 21 33.29 11.39 13.02
C SER A 21 33.10 12.68 13.80
N ILE A 22 31.97 13.36 13.61
CA ILE A 22 31.52 14.41 14.52
C ILE A 22 30.59 13.75 15.53
N PHE A 23 31.19 13.32 16.64
CA PHE A 23 30.53 13.15 17.93
C PHE A 23 30.80 14.45 18.71
N ALA A 24 29.76 15.19 19.04
CA ALA A 24 29.82 16.23 20.07
C ALA A 24 28.67 15.98 21.05
N SER A 25 29.01 15.26 22.11
CA SER A 25 28.22 15.15 23.33
C SER A 25 28.57 16.35 24.20
N ILE A 26 27.59 17.15 24.60
CA ILE A 26 27.71 18.05 25.76
C ILE A 26 26.42 17.92 26.57
N ALA A 27 26.53 17.15 27.65
CA ALA A 27 25.63 17.20 28.79
C ALA A 27 25.86 18.52 29.55
N GLY A 28 24.81 19.12 30.12
CA GLY A 28 25.01 20.26 31.02
C GLY A 28 23.77 21.01 31.47
N ALA A 29 23.17 20.51 32.54
CA ALA A 29 22.64 21.28 33.68
C ALA A 29 21.42 22.22 33.48
N SER A 30 20.31 21.74 34.07
CA SER A 30 19.18 22.49 34.61
C SER A 30 19.60 23.62 35.58
N PRO A 31 18.91 24.78 35.57
CA PRO A 31 18.79 25.65 36.73
C PRO A 31 17.45 25.43 37.45
N ARG A 32 17.59 25.32 38.77
CA ARG A 32 16.60 25.10 39.83
C ARG A 32 15.44 26.09 39.78
N ARG A 33 14.22 25.60 40.02
CA ARG A 33 13.07 26.43 40.41
C ARG A 33 13.32 27.00 41.81
N GLY A 34 13.46 28.31 41.90
CA GLY A 34 13.49 29.04 43.15
C GLY A 34 12.10 29.10 43.77
N SER A 35 12.00 28.66 45.01
CA SER A 35 10.95 28.98 45.96
C SER A 35 11.04 30.47 46.34
N TYR A 36 9.93 31.21 46.24
CA TYR A 36 9.79 32.49 46.94
C TYR A 36 8.45 32.52 47.66
N SER A 37 8.53 32.74 48.97
CA SER A 37 7.42 32.87 49.90
C SER A 37 7.16 34.34 50.21
N SER A 38 5.90 34.62 50.59
CA SER A 38 5.39 35.86 51.19
C SER A 38 5.27 37.04 50.21
N SER A 39 4.26 37.92 50.22
CA SER A 39 3.29 38.27 51.25
C SER A 39 2.03 38.84 50.60
N SER A 40 0.91 38.66 51.31
CA SER A 40 -0.34 39.42 51.29
C SER A 40 -0.41 40.71 50.46
N GLU A 41 -1.38 40.75 49.54
CA GLU A 41 -2.31 41.88 49.41
C GLU A 41 -3.60 41.39 48.74
N VAL A 42 -4.66 41.32 49.54
CA VAL A 42 -6.01 40.93 49.15
C VAL A 42 -6.69 42.18 48.57
N VAL A 43 -6.85 42.25 47.26
CA VAL A 43 -7.71 43.27 46.61
C VAL A 43 -8.99 42.59 46.15
N SER A 44 -10.00 42.67 47.02
CA SER A 44 -11.37 42.23 46.81
C SER A 44 -12.05 43.02 45.69
N HIS A 45 -12.20 42.38 44.52
CA HIS A 45 -13.12 42.82 43.47
C HIS A 45 -14.47 42.09 43.63
N PRO A 46 -15.62 42.81 43.65
CA PRO A 46 -16.91 42.15 43.67
C PRO A 46 -17.26 41.68 42.26
N VAL A 47 -16.95 40.43 41.94
CA VAL A 47 -17.48 39.80 40.71
C VAL A 47 -18.79 39.10 41.08
N CYS A 48 -19.88 39.82 40.84
CA CYS A 48 -21.24 39.29 40.82
C CYS A 48 -21.28 38.08 39.88
N GLY A 49 -21.79 36.97 40.41
CA GLY A 49 -21.88 35.69 39.71
C GLY A 49 -22.87 35.73 38.55
N VAL A 50 -22.36 35.35 37.38
CA VAL A 50 -23.13 34.66 36.35
C VAL A 50 -22.13 33.80 35.57
N TYR A 51 -21.92 32.58 36.04
CA TYR A 51 -21.35 31.54 35.19
C TYR A 51 -22.42 31.17 34.17
N ASN A 52 -22.34 31.77 32.98
CA ASN A 52 -23.10 31.29 31.83
C ASN A 52 -22.62 29.87 31.52
N ALA A 53 -23.55 28.91 31.61
CA ALA A 53 -23.31 27.55 31.13
C ALA A 53 -22.86 27.61 29.66
N PRO A 54 -21.86 26.79 29.23
CA PRO A 54 -21.54 26.68 27.82
C PRO A 54 -22.79 26.20 27.07
N PRO A 55 -23.07 26.74 25.86
CA PRO A 55 -24.21 26.29 25.08
C PRO A 55 -24.09 24.79 24.83
N THR A 56 -25.09 24.03 25.26
CA THR A 56 -25.22 22.62 24.96
C THR A 56 -25.47 22.48 23.46
N TYR A 57 -24.41 22.16 22.70
CA TYR A 57 -24.59 21.71 21.33
C TYR A 57 -25.37 20.39 21.38
N PRO A 58 -26.45 20.26 20.57
CA PRO A 58 -27.11 18.96 20.45
C PRO A 58 -26.09 17.96 19.96
N ALA A 59 -26.00 16.82 20.64
CA ALA A 59 -25.12 15.71 20.30
C ALA A 59 -25.20 15.46 18.79
N GLU A 60 -24.07 15.62 18.11
CA GLU A 60 -23.95 15.32 16.70
C GLU A 60 -24.55 13.94 16.44
N SER A 61 -25.47 13.96 15.49
CA SER A 61 -26.23 12.84 14.99
C SER A 61 -25.38 11.58 14.90
N LEU A 62 -25.90 10.51 15.50
CA LEU A 62 -25.44 9.13 15.33
C LEU A 62 -25.33 8.82 13.83
N VAL A 63 -24.13 9.03 13.27
CA VAL A 63 -23.77 8.45 11.99
C VAL A 63 -23.70 6.97 12.27
N SER A 64 -24.67 6.23 11.74
CA SER A 64 -24.64 4.77 11.69
C SER A 64 -23.32 4.33 11.07
N GLU A 65 -22.33 3.98 11.91
CA GLU A 65 -21.08 3.36 11.49
C GLU A 65 -21.43 2.04 10.83
N THR A 66 -21.63 2.08 9.52
CA THR A 66 -21.91 0.87 8.75
C THR A 66 -20.59 0.11 8.71
N GLU A 67 -20.50 -0.97 9.47
CA GLU A 67 -19.33 -1.84 9.46
C GLU A 67 -19.38 -2.69 8.17
N PHE A 68 -18.44 -2.46 7.27
CA PHE A 68 -18.35 -3.21 6.02
C PHE A 68 -17.47 -4.45 6.20
N THR A 69 -17.96 -5.61 5.73
CA THR A 69 -17.20 -6.86 5.82
C THR A 69 -16.07 -6.93 4.78
N HIS A 70 -15.12 -7.85 4.97
CA HIS A 70 -14.08 -8.09 3.97
C HIS A 70 -14.65 -8.55 2.61
N GLU A 71 -15.74 -9.32 2.61
CA GLU A 71 -16.42 -9.75 1.39
C GLU A 71 -17.08 -8.57 0.66
N HIS A 72 -17.54 -7.55 1.37
CA HIS A 72 -18.06 -6.32 0.74
C HIS A 72 -16.96 -5.66 -0.12
N TRP A 73 -15.81 -5.38 0.48
CA TRP A 73 -14.70 -4.74 -0.23
C TRP A 73 -14.06 -5.64 -1.28
N MET A 74 -14.00 -6.96 -1.05
CA MET A 74 -13.49 -7.89 -2.04
C MET A 74 -14.41 -8.00 -3.26
N ARG A 75 -15.73 -7.92 -3.10
CA ARG A 75 -16.65 -7.82 -4.25
C ARG A 75 -16.42 -6.53 -5.03
N HIS A 76 -16.15 -5.42 -4.35
CA HIS A 76 -15.76 -4.17 -5.03
C HIS A 76 -14.48 -4.37 -5.85
N ALA A 77 -13.45 -4.99 -5.27
CA ALA A 77 -12.22 -5.34 -5.99
C ALA A 77 -12.47 -6.27 -7.19
N LEU A 78 -13.41 -7.22 -7.10
CA LEU A 78 -13.84 -8.05 -8.24
C LEU A 78 -14.48 -7.23 -9.37
N THR A 79 -15.24 -6.17 -9.05
CA THR A 79 -15.75 -5.26 -10.10
C THR A 79 -14.62 -4.52 -10.83
N LEU A 80 -13.53 -4.17 -10.13
CA LEU A 80 -12.34 -3.58 -10.73
C LEU A 80 -11.55 -4.60 -11.56
N ALA A 81 -11.48 -5.85 -11.10
CA ALA A 81 -10.90 -6.95 -11.86
C ALA A 81 -11.67 -7.21 -13.18
N GLN A 82 -13.00 -7.05 -13.17
CA GLN A 82 -13.81 -7.09 -14.39
C GLN A 82 -13.43 -5.99 -15.37
N ARG A 83 -13.11 -4.76 -14.91
CA ARG A 83 -12.61 -3.70 -15.80
C ARG A 83 -11.31 -4.10 -16.49
N ALA A 84 -10.37 -4.74 -15.77
CA ALA A 84 -9.16 -5.28 -16.39
C ALA A 84 -9.49 -6.35 -17.43
N TRP A 85 -10.44 -7.27 -17.14
CA TRP A 85 -10.91 -8.24 -18.12
C TRP A 85 -11.43 -7.58 -19.39
N ASP A 86 -12.30 -6.58 -19.26
CA ASP A 86 -12.97 -5.91 -20.38
C ASP A 86 -11.94 -5.19 -21.29
N GLU A 87 -10.83 -4.75 -20.71
CA GLU A 87 -9.69 -4.18 -21.43
C GLU A 87 -8.73 -5.23 -21.99
N GLY A 88 -8.98 -6.50 -21.70
CA GLY A 88 -8.15 -7.61 -22.14
C GLY A 88 -6.88 -7.82 -21.31
N GLU A 89 -6.81 -7.25 -20.12
CA GLU A 89 -5.71 -7.41 -19.18
C GLU A 89 -5.99 -8.57 -18.21
N VAL A 90 -4.96 -9.09 -17.56
CA VAL A 90 -5.15 -10.11 -16.51
C VAL A 90 -6.09 -9.55 -15.43
N PRO A 91 -7.19 -10.23 -15.06
CA PRO A 91 -8.25 -9.66 -14.24
C PRO A 91 -7.87 -9.61 -12.77
N VAL A 92 -7.14 -8.57 -12.39
CA VAL A 92 -6.78 -8.26 -11.00
C VAL A 92 -7.28 -6.87 -10.67
N GLY A 93 -7.98 -6.75 -9.54
CA GLY A 93 -8.52 -5.51 -9.02
C GLY A 93 -8.09 -5.30 -7.58
N ALA A 94 -7.95 -4.04 -7.18
CA ALA A 94 -7.56 -3.65 -5.84
C ALA A 94 -8.31 -2.39 -5.38
N VAL A 95 -8.68 -2.35 -4.11
CA VAL A 95 -9.29 -1.17 -3.47
C VAL A 95 -8.59 -0.89 -2.14
N LEU A 96 -8.23 0.37 -1.93
CA LEU A 96 -7.63 0.86 -0.70
C LEU A 96 -8.69 1.61 0.11
N VAL A 97 -8.87 1.19 1.35
CA VAL A 97 -9.90 1.67 2.26
C VAL A 97 -9.27 2.31 3.48
N HIS A 98 -9.82 3.44 3.92
CA HIS A 98 -9.47 4.14 5.15
C HIS A 98 -10.76 4.59 5.84
N ASN A 99 -10.97 4.26 7.12
CA ASN A 99 -12.19 4.62 7.87
C ASN A 99 -13.49 4.26 7.11
N ASN A 100 -13.58 3.03 6.59
CA ASN A 100 -14.72 2.54 5.79
C ASN A 100 -15.02 3.35 4.51
N GLN A 101 -14.06 4.14 4.02
CA GLN A 101 -14.16 4.91 2.78
C GLN A 101 -13.10 4.47 1.79
N VAL A 102 -13.49 4.36 0.52
CA VAL A 102 -12.54 4.12 -0.58
C VAL A 102 -11.71 5.38 -0.79
N ILE A 103 -10.39 5.23 -0.69
CA ILE A 103 -9.42 6.29 -0.97
C ILE A 103 -8.56 5.98 -2.20
N GLY A 104 -8.63 4.77 -2.73
CA GLY A 104 -7.91 4.37 -3.93
C GLY A 104 -8.51 3.15 -4.59
N GLU A 105 -8.52 3.15 -5.92
CA GLU A 105 -8.96 2.04 -6.75
C GLU A 105 -7.87 1.74 -7.79
N GLY A 106 -7.73 0.48 -8.14
CA GLY A 106 -6.81 0.06 -9.16
C GLY A 106 -7.24 -1.23 -9.81
N TRP A 107 -6.88 -1.38 -11.07
CA TRP A 107 -6.97 -2.65 -11.79
C TRP A 107 -5.74 -2.78 -12.68
N ASN A 108 -5.39 -4.01 -13.02
CA ASN A 108 -4.20 -4.31 -13.79
C ASN A 108 -4.32 -3.76 -15.23
N ARG A 109 -3.35 -2.94 -15.66
CA ARG A 109 -3.30 -2.33 -17.01
C ARG A 109 -1.89 -2.24 -17.64
N PRO A 110 -0.98 -3.21 -17.46
CA PRO A 110 0.40 -3.07 -17.90
C PRO A 110 0.58 -3.06 -19.43
N ILE A 111 -0.23 -3.81 -20.17
CA ILE A 111 -0.14 -3.89 -21.63
C ILE A 111 -0.65 -2.58 -22.24
N GLY A 112 -1.86 -2.17 -21.90
CA GLY A 112 -2.52 -0.99 -22.45
C GLY A 112 -1.84 0.33 -22.05
N ARG A 113 -1.21 0.38 -20.87
CA ARG A 113 -0.45 1.56 -20.43
C ARG A 113 1.02 1.54 -20.83
N HIS A 114 1.51 0.44 -21.41
CA HIS A 114 2.94 0.21 -21.64
C HIS A 114 3.80 0.46 -20.39
N ASP A 115 3.26 0.09 -19.23
CA ASP A 115 3.85 0.37 -17.93
C ASP A 115 3.95 -0.94 -17.14
N PRO A 116 5.16 -1.51 -16.96
CA PRO A 116 5.35 -2.76 -16.25
C PRO A 116 4.97 -2.66 -14.76
N THR A 117 4.78 -1.44 -14.23
CA THR A 117 4.39 -1.21 -12.84
C THR A 117 2.89 -0.98 -12.66
N ALA A 118 2.10 -0.97 -13.75
CA ALA A 118 0.66 -0.69 -13.71
C ALA A 118 -0.18 -1.89 -13.23
N HIS A 119 0.22 -2.46 -12.11
CA HIS A 119 -0.55 -3.44 -11.36
C HIS A 119 -1.65 -2.75 -10.54
N ALA A 120 -2.70 -3.50 -10.20
CA ALA A 120 -3.85 -2.99 -9.47
C ALA A 120 -3.46 -2.33 -8.14
N GLU A 121 -2.58 -3.00 -7.37
CA GLU A 121 -2.11 -2.55 -6.06
C GLU A 121 -1.34 -1.23 -6.17
N ILE A 122 -0.45 -1.11 -7.16
CA ILE A 122 0.32 0.12 -7.39
C ILE A 122 -0.61 1.28 -7.74
N MET A 123 -1.63 1.04 -8.57
CA MET A 123 -2.59 2.08 -8.92
C MET A 123 -3.42 2.54 -7.71
N ALA A 124 -3.93 1.60 -6.91
CA ALA A 124 -4.69 1.91 -5.71
C ALA A 124 -3.86 2.68 -4.67
N LEU A 125 -2.61 2.26 -4.41
CA LEU A 125 -1.70 2.93 -3.47
C LEU A 125 -1.35 4.35 -3.93
N ARG A 126 -1.08 4.54 -5.23
CA ARG A 126 -0.80 5.86 -5.80
C ARG A 126 -1.98 6.80 -5.64
N GLN A 127 -3.20 6.33 -5.90
CA GLN A 127 -4.41 7.12 -5.71
C GLN A 127 -4.62 7.47 -4.23
N GLY A 128 -4.46 6.50 -3.33
CA GLY A 128 -4.52 6.75 -1.88
C GLY A 128 -3.55 7.81 -1.40
N GLY A 129 -2.30 7.79 -1.90
CA GLY A 129 -1.31 8.79 -1.55
C GLY A 129 -1.65 10.19 -2.05
N LEU A 130 -2.31 10.31 -3.21
CA LEU A 130 -2.84 11.58 -3.71
C LEU A 130 -4.03 12.05 -2.87
N VAL A 131 -4.94 11.17 -2.47
CA VAL A 131 -6.11 11.52 -1.65
C VAL A 131 -5.67 12.00 -0.26
N LEU A 132 -4.75 11.30 0.38
CA LEU A 132 -4.26 11.65 1.72
C LEU A 132 -3.15 12.72 1.70
N GLN A 133 -2.66 13.11 0.52
CA GLN A 133 -1.49 13.99 0.35
C GLN A 133 -0.28 13.51 1.16
N ASN A 134 -0.12 12.19 1.27
CA ASN A 134 0.90 11.55 2.08
C ASN A 134 1.28 10.20 1.49
N TYR A 135 2.57 9.90 1.47
CA TYR A 135 3.05 8.59 1.00
C TYR A 135 2.84 7.49 2.04
N ARG A 136 2.65 7.85 3.31
CA ARG A 136 2.32 6.92 4.40
C ARG A 136 0.81 6.79 4.50
N LEU A 137 0.32 5.59 4.22
CA LEU A 137 -1.09 5.21 4.19
C LEU A 137 -1.40 4.42 5.47
N LEU A 138 -1.14 5.03 6.63
CA LEU A 138 -1.38 4.39 7.93
C LEU A 138 -2.87 4.10 8.13
N ASP A 139 -3.17 3.07 8.92
CA ASP A 139 -4.55 2.67 9.26
C ASP A 139 -5.44 2.36 8.04
N THR A 140 -4.81 2.05 6.90
CA THR A 140 -5.50 1.64 5.68
C THR A 140 -5.50 0.12 5.52
N THR A 141 -6.55 -0.37 4.86
CA THR A 141 -6.64 -1.77 4.41
C THR A 141 -6.68 -1.82 2.89
N LEU A 142 -5.77 -2.59 2.29
CA LEU A 142 -5.75 -2.86 0.87
C LEU A 142 -6.40 -4.22 0.60
N TYR A 143 -7.45 -4.24 -0.21
CA TYR A 143 -8.09 -5.45 -0.71
C TYR A 143 -7.64 -5.73 -2.13
N VAL A 144 -7.25 -6.97 -2.45
CA VAL A 144 -6.80 -7.36 -3.80
C VAL A 144 -7.27 -8.77 -4.16
N THR A 145 -7.71 -8.98 -5.41
CA THR A 145 -8.31 -10.27 -5.81
C THR A 145 -7.29 -11.41 -5.92
N LEU A 146 -6.01 -11.11 -6.11
CA LEU A 146 -4.92 -12.07 -6.26
C LEU A 146 -3.78 -11.74 -5.30
N GLU A 147 -3.09 -12.77 -4.78
CA GLU A 147 -1.89 -12.62 -3.98
C GLU A 147 -0.86 -11.70 -4.67
N PRO A 148 -0.41 -10.63 -3.99
CA PRO A 148 0.54 -9.68 -4.55
C PRO A 148 1.89 -10.29 -4.94
N CYS A 149 2.46 -9.78 -6.03
CA CYS A 149 3.83 -10.10 -6.42
C CYS A 149 4.87 -9.32 -5.58
N VAL A 150 6.16 -9.65 -5.75
CA VAL A 150 7.27 -9.03 -5.01
C VAL A 150 7.29 -7.50 -5.11
N MET A 151 7.00 -6.95 -6.29
CA MET A 151 6.93 -5.50 -6.52
C MET A 151 5.84 -4.86 -5.66
N CYS A 152 4.63 -5.41 -5.70
CA CYS A 152 3.48 -4.88 -4.99
C CYS A 152 3.66 -5.04 -3.47
N ALA A 153 4.19 -6.18 -3.01
CA ALA A 153 4.52 -6.39 -1.60
C ALA A 153 5.54 -5.34 -1.09
N GLY A 154 6.60 -5.07 -1.85
CA GLY A 154 7.55 -3.99 -1.51
C GLY A 154 6.89 -2.61 -1.46
N ALA A 155 5.99 -2.32 -2.40
CA ALA A 155 5.23 -1.06 -2.40
C ALA A 155 4.32 -0.92 -1.17
N MET A 156 3.71 -2.01 -0.68
CA MET A 156 2.90 -2.03 0.55
C MET A 156 3.75 -1.70 1.79
N VAL A 157 4.95 -2.29 1.90
CA VAL A 157 5.90 -1.97 2.98
C VAL A 157 6.30 -0.49 2.93
N HIS A 158 6.61 0.04 1.76
CA HIS A 158 7.00 1.44 1.60
C HIS A 158 5.87 2.43 1.88
N SER A 159 4.63 2.07 1.52
CA SER A 159 3.44 2.88 1.77
C SER A 159 2.89 2.74 3.19
N ARG A 160 3.38 1.78 3.99
CA ARG A 160 3.01 1.61 5.41
C ARG A 160 1.52 1.32 5.62
N ILE A 161 0.89 0.57 4.70
CA ILE A 161 -0.50 0.14 4.90
C ILE A 161 -0.62 -0.71 6.18
N GLY A 162 -1.79 -0.64 6.83
CA GLY A 162 -2.03 -1.42 8.06
C GLY A 162 -2.26 -2.90 7.75
N ARG A 163 -3.09 -3.17 6.75
CA ARG A 163 -3.52 -4.54 6.42
C ARG A 163 -3.63 -4.79 4.92
N LEU A 164 -3.23 -5.99 4.52
CA LEU A 164 -3.50 -6.59 3.23
C LEU A 164 -4.58 -7.67 3.40
N VAL A 165 -5.62 -7.61 2.58
CA VAL A 165 -6.63 -8.66 2.45
C VAL A 165 -6.63 -9.14 1.01
N PHE A 166 -6.37 -10.43 0.77
CA PHE A 166 -6.36 -10.96 -0.60
C PHE A 166 -7.24 -12.20 -0.78
N GLY A 167 -7.69 -12.39 -2.02
CA GLY A 167 -8.56 -13.50 -2.41
C GLY A 167 -7.79 -14.78 -2.75
N ALA A 168 -7.48 -14.97 -4.03
CA ALA A 168 -6.80 -16.17 -4.51
C ALA A 168 -5.29 -16.12 -4.25
N ARG A 169 -4.67 -17.27 -3.93
CA ARG A 169 -3.21 -17.42 -3.90
C ARG A 169 -2.61 -17.50 -5.30
N ASP A 170 -1.37 -17.02 -5.45
CA ASP A 170 -0.55 -17.17 -6.65
C ASP A 170 0.62 -18.11 -6.37
N ALA A 171 0.40 -19.40 -6.64
CA ALA A 171 1.40 -20.45 -6.42
C ALA A 171 2.70 -20.27 -7.24
N LYS A 172 2.70 -19.44 -8.29
CA LYS A 172 3.87 -19.26 -9.15
C LYS A 172 4.74 -18.09 -8.72
N THR A 173 4.11 -16.96 -8.41
CA THR A 173 4.84 -15.69 -8.23
C THR A 173 4.39 -14.87 -7.01
N GLY A 174 3.49 -15.41 -6.19
CA GLY A 174 2.98 -14.75 -4.99
C GLY A 174 4.06 -14.52 -3.94
N ALA A 175 4.10 -13.32 -3.38
CA ALA A 175 5.12 -12.87 -2.44
C ALA A 175 4.65 -12.78 -0.98
N ILE A 176 3.48 -13.37 -0.67
CA ILE A 176 2.87 -13.38 0.66
C ILE A 176 2.75 -14.84 1.16
N GLY A 177 3.81 -15.61 0.94
CA GLY A 177 3.95 -17.00 1.42
C GLY A 177 3.84 -18.08 0.35
N SER A 178 3.56 -17.76 -0.92
CA SER A 178 3.58 -18.75 -2.01
C SER A 178 4.99 -19.02 -2.54
N LEU A 179 5.63 -18.07 -3.24
CA LEU A 179 7.03 -18.18 -3.69
C LEU A 179 7.99 -17.78 -2.57
N MET A 180 7.67 -16.70 -1.88
CA MET A 180 8.41 -16.15 -0.74
C MET A 180 7.45 -15.33 0.13
N ASP A 181 7.90 -14.93 1.31
CA ASP A 181 7.13 -14.03 2.18
C ASP A 181 7.93 -12.73 2.41
N VAL A 182 7.56 -11.70 1.64
CA VAL A 182 8.18 -10.37 1.73
C VAL A 182 7.64 -9.60 2.93
N LEU A 183 6.33 -9.70 3.20
CA LEU A 183 5.68 -8.94 4.27
C LEU A 183 6.03 -9.49 5.65
N GLY A 184 6.16 -10.81 5.80
CA GLY A 184 6.58 -11.47 7.05
C GLY A 184 8.08 -11.48 7.29
N HIS A 185 8.90 -10.89 6.41
CA HIS A 185 10.36 -10.92 6.58
C HIS A 185 10.81 -10.08 7.81
N PRO A 186 11.60 -10.65 8.75
CA PRO A 186 11.90 -9.99 10.03
C PRO A 186 12.76 -8.73 9.91
N GLY A 187 13.45 -8.55 8.78
CA GLY A 187 14.22 -7.36 8.47
C GLY A 187 13.39 -6.17 7.95
N MET A 188 12.08 -6.34 7.72
CA MET A 188 11.23 -5.24 7.25
C MET A 188 10.96 -4.25 8.38
N ASN A 189 11.02 -2.96 8.05
CA ASN A 189 10.84 -1.86 9.00
C ASN A 189 9.36 -1.48 9.25
N HIS A 190 8.43 -2.20 8.64
CA HIS A 190 6.99 -2.09 8.77
C HIS A 190 6.39 -3.48 8.67
N GLN A 191 5.43 -3.79 9.54
CA GLN A 191 4.72 -5.07 9.53
C GLN A 191 3.30 -4.81 9.04
N VAL A 192 2.91 -5.52 7.99
CA VAL A 192 1.57 -5.44 7.40
C VAL A 192 0.80 -6.66 7.86
N GLU A 193 -0.39 -6.46 8.43
CA GLU A 193 -1.26 -7.57 8.79
C GLU A 193 -1.82 -8.22 7.53
N VAL A 194 -1.90 -9.56 7.49
CA VAL A 194 -2.36 -10.29 6.30
C VAL A 194 -3.62 -11.07 6.63
N THR A 195 -4.62 -10.96 5.76
CA THR A 195 -5.80 -11.82 5.74
C THR A 195 -5.93 -12.42 4.34
N GLU A 196 -6.02 -13.74 4.26
CA GLU A 196 -6.07 -14.44 2.98
C GLU A 196 -7.39 -15.18 2.80
N GLY A 197 -7.69 -15.55 1.55
CA GLY A 197 -8.78 -16.47 1.25
C GLY A 197 -10.16 -15.82 1.09
N VAL A 198 -10.28 -14.49 1.19
CA VAL A 198 -11.57 -13.79 1.09
C VAL A 198 -12.10 -13.89 -0.34
N LEU A 199 -13.22 -14.61 -0.53
CA LEU A 199 -13.78 -14.92 -1.86
C LEU A 199 -12.77 -15.57 -2.82
N ALA A 200 -11.86 -16.40 -2.31
CA ALA A 200 -10.81 -17.04 -3.09
C ALA A 200 -11.33 -17.87 -4.28
N SER A 201 -12.48 -18.54 -4.11
CA SER A 201 -13.12 -19.31 -5.18
C SER A 201 -13.55 -18.42 -6.35
N GLU A 202 -14.19 -17.29 -6.08
CA GLU A 202 -14.63 -16.33 -7.10
C GLU A 202 -13.42 -15.69 -7.80
N CYS A 203 -12.42 -15.26 -7.02
CA CYS A 203 -11.19 -14.66 -7.56
C CYS A 203 -10.42 -15.63 -8.47
N SER A 204 -10.27 -16.89 -8.05
CA SER A 204 -9.56 -17.91 -8.83
C SER A 204 -10.35 -18.38 -10.05
N ALA A 205 -11.68 -18.43 -9.97
CA ALA A 205 -12.55 -18.73 -11.10
C ALA A 205 -12.40 -17.67 -12.21
N MET A 206 -12.45 -16.39 -11.86
CA MET A 206 -12.26 -15.29 -12.82
C MET A 206 -10.90 -15.41 -13.54
N LEU A 207 -9.79 -15.61 -12.82
CA LEU A 207 -8.47 -15.81 -13.45
C LEU A 207 -8.45 -17.03 -14.39
N SER A 208 -9.01 -18.15 -13.93
CA SER A 208 -9.06 -19.39 -14.71
C SER A 208 -9.85 -19.24 -16.01
N ASP A 209 -10.99 -18.55 -15.93
CA ASP A 209 -11.86 -18.29 -17.06
C ASP A 209 -11.20 -17.35 -18.07
N PHE A 210 -10.50 -16.31 -17.60
CA PHE A 210 -9.78 -15.38 -18.46
C PHE A 210 -8.71 -16.10 -19.29
N PHE A 211 -7.84 -16.88 -18.64
CA PHE A 211 -6.81 -17.61 -19.37
C PHE A 211 -7.39 -18.69 -20.29
N ARG A 212 -8.55 -19.27 -19.96
CA ARG A 212 -9.27 -20.18 -20.85
C ARG A 212 -9.73 -19.44 -22.11
N ALA A 213 -10.38 -18.28 -21.98
CA ALA A 213 -10.79 -17.45 -23.10
C ALA A 213 -9.60 -17.07 -23.99
N ARG A 214 -8.49 -16.60 -23.40
CA ARG A 214 -7.26 -16.23 -24.14
C ARG A 214 -6.64 -17.37 -24.93
N ARG A 215 -6.64 -18.60 -24.38
CA ARG A 215 -6.15 -19.78 -25.11
C ARG A 215 -7.03 -20.11 -26.31
N LEU A 216 -8.36 -19.97 -26.18
CA LEU A 216 -9.30 -20.21 -27.26
C LEU A 216 -9.17 -19.17 -28.38
N GLU A 217 -9.07 -17.88 -28.04
CA GLU A 217 -8.84 -16.79 -28.99
C GLU A 217 -7.56 -17.01 -29.80
N LYS A 218 -6.44 -17.31 -29.12
CA LYS A 218 -5.16 -17.57 -29.78
C LYS A 218 -5.21 -18.78 -30.71
N LYS A 219 -5.95 -19.83 -30.34
CA LYS A 219 -6.15 -21.00 -31.21
C LYS A 219 -6.96 -20.61 -32.46
N ALA A 220 -8.03 -19.85 -32.29
CA ALA A 220 -8.86 -19.39 -33.40
C ALA A 220 -8.10 -18.47 -34.37
N LEU A 221 -7.25 -17.56 -33.87
CA LEU A 221 -6.38 -16.73 -34.72
C LEU A 221 -5.43 -17.59 -35.57
N LYS A 222 -4.71 -18.52 -34.94
CA LYS A 222 -3.79 -19.42 -35.67
C LYS A 222 -4.48 -20.26 -36.74
N GLU A 223 -5.71 -20.71 -36.48
CA GLU A 223 -6.50 -21.45 -37.46
C GLU A 223 -6.96 -20.58 -38.64
N LYS A 224 -7.20 -19.29 -38.41
CA LYS A 224 -7.47 -18.32 -39.49
C LYS A 224 -6.22 -18.07 -40.32
N ASP A 225 -5.08 -17.83 -39.68
CA ASP A 225 -3.81 -17.57 -40.36
C ASP A 225 -3.41 -18.74 -41.27
N ARG A 226 -3.51 -19.99 -40.77
CA ARG A 226 -3.23 -21.20 -41.55
C ARG A 226 -4.18 -21.42 -42.74
N LYS A 227 -5.41 -20.89 -42.67
CA LYS A 227 -6.38 -21.00 -43.78
C LYS A 227 -6.20 -19.89 -44.82
N ALA A 228 -5.47 -18.82 -44.48
CA ALA A 228 -5.17 -17.70 -45.36
C ALA A 228 -3.86 -17.89 -46.15
N GLU A 229 -3.01 -18.82 -45.72
CA GLU A 229 -1.79 -19.31 -46.40
C GLU A 229 -2.10 -20.47 -47.34
#